data_AF-A0A0M2VHU5-F1
#
_entry.id   AF-A0A0M2VHU5-F1
#
_cell.length_a   1.000
_cell.length_b   1.000
_cell.length_c   1.000
_cell.angle_alpha   90.00
_cell.angle_beta   90.00
_cell.angle_gamma   90.00
#
_symmetry.space_group_name_H-M   'P 1'
#
loop_
_entity.id
_entity.type
_entity.pdbx_description
1 polymer ?
#
loop_
_entity_poly.entity_id
_entity_poly.type
_entity_poly.pdbx_seq_one_letter_code
_entity_poly.pdbx_strand_id
1 'polypeptide(L)' 'MAMFGSALLFGLTTLFLLTGLTCLISALMVPAAVGPEKRFEMRLEYSMFAVAGILGYAVLTIFA' A
#
# COMPACT_ATOMS: atom_id res chain seq x y z
N MET A 1 -10.22 25.58 12.03
CA MET A 1 -9.27 25.39 10.90
C MET A 1 -8.23 24.31 11.20
N ALA A 2 -7.52 24.34 12.34
CA ALA A 2 -6.49 23.35 12.68
C ALA A 2 -6.98 21.89 12.76
N MET A 3 -8.17 21.65 13.35
CA MET A 3 -8.74 20.30 13.48
C MET A 3 -9.04 19.61 12.14
N PHE A 4 -9.34 20.36 11.08
CA PHE A 4 -9.63 19.78 9.77
C PHE A 4 -8.35 19.30 9.07
N GLY A 5 -7.25 20.05 9.21
CA GLY A 5 -5.95 19.66 8.69
C GLY A 5 -5.43 18.37 9.34
N SER A 6 -5.50 18.27 10.67
CA SER A 6 -5.09 17.05 11.39
C SER A 6 -5.96 15.83 11.07
N ALA A 7 -7.28 16.02 10.87
CA ALA A 7 -8.17 14.93 10.48
C ALA A 7 -7.90 14.44 9.05
N LEU A 8 -7.61 15.35 8.11
CA LEU A 8 -7.22 14.99 6.75
C LEU A 8 -5.89 14.26 6.70
N LEU A 9 -4.89 14.72 7.45
CA LEU A 9 -3.60 14.05 7.55
C LEU A 9 -3.77 12.64 8.13
N PHE A 10 -4.50 12.50 9.23
CA PHE A 10 -4.80 11.18 9.80
C PHE A 10 -5.51 10.26 8.80
N GLY A 11 -6.53 10.77 8.08
CA GLY A 11 -7.26 10.03 7.06
C GLY A 11 -6.35 9.55 5.92
N LEU A 12 -5.52 10.44 5.37
CA LEU A 12 -4.55 10.11 4.32
C LEU A 12 -3.55 9.06 4.79
N THR A 13 -2.94 9.27 5.96
CA THR A 13 -1.97 8.33 6.55
C THR A 13 -2.58 6.94 6.70
N THR A 14 -3.82 6.85 7.21
CA THR A 14 -4.52 5.57 7.37
C THR A 14 -4.85 4.92 6.03
N LEU A 15 -5.24 5.69 5.01
CA LEU A 15 -5.48 5.18 3.65
C LEU A 15 -4.21 4.60 3.03
N PHE A 16 -3.08 5.31 3.12
CA PHE A 16 -1.80 4.82 2.59
C PHE A 16 -1.36 3.51 3.26
N LEU A 17 -1.54 3.40 4.58
CA LEU A 17 -1.26 2.17 5.32
C LEU A 17 -2.14 1.01 4.84
N LEU A 18 -3.45 1.24 4.75
CA LEU A 18 -4.41 0.23 4.33
C LEU A 18 -4.15 -0.24 2.89
N THR A 19 -3.94 0.69 1.97
CA THR A 19 -3.61 0.36 0.56
C THR A 19 -2.29 -0.40 0.46
N GLY A 20 -1.26 0.01 1.20
CA GLY A 20 0.02 -0.68 1.22
C GLY A 20 -0.12 -2.13 1.70
N LEU A 21 -0.84 -2.34 2.81
CA LEU A 21 -1.08 -3.67 3.38
C LEU A 21 -1.94 -4.56 2.48
N THR A 22 -3.01 -4.02 1.89
CA THR A 22 -3.87 -4.81 0.99
C THR A 22 -3.11 -5.27 -0.25
N CYS A 23 -2.32 -4.40 -0.87
CA CYS A 23 -1.46 -4.77 -2.00
C CYS A 23 -0.40 -5.82 -1.60
N LEU A 24 0.16 -5.72 -0.38
CA LEU A 24 1.12 -6.72 0.13
C LEU A 24 0.46 -8.10 0.28
N ILE A 25 -0.75 -8.13 0.85
CA ILE A 25 -1.54 -9.36 1.00
C ILE A 25 -1.90 -9.94 -0.38
N SER A 26 -2.31 -9.09 -1.33
CA SER A 26 -2.59 -9.52 -2.71
C SER A 26 -1.37 -10.12 -3.40
N ALA A 27 -0.16 -9.57 -3.18
CA ALA A 27 1.08 -10.16 -3.69
C ALA A 27 1.34 -11.57 -3.09
N LEU A 28 1.04 -11.76 -1.81
CA LEU A 28 1.20 -13.06 -1.14
C LEU A 28 0.17 -14.08 -1.62
N MET A 29 -1.08 -13.64 -1.85
CA MET A 29 -2.21 -14.49 -2.22
C MET A 29 -2.32 -14.78 -3.73
N VAL A 30 -1.34 -14.39 -4.57
CA VAL A 30 -1.39 -14.68 -6.01
C VAL A 30 -1.50 -16.20 -6.24
N PRO A 31 -2.59 -16.67 -6.89
CA PRO A 31 -2.93 -18.09 -6.97
C PRO A 31 -1.88 -18.90 -7.73
N ALA A 32 -1.60 -20.09 -7.21
CA ALA A 32 -0.61 -21.01 -7.79
C ALA A 32 -1.06 -21.65 -9.11
N ALA A 33 -2.34 -21.53 -9.47
CA ALA A 33 -2.89 -22.02 -10.73
C ALA A 33 -2.44 -21.18 -11.96
N VAL A 34 -1.87 -20.01 -11.72
CA VAL A 34 -1.32 -19.13 -12.76
C VAL A 34 0.10 -19.58 -13.07
N GLY A 35 0.44 -19.70 -14.37
CA GLY A 35 1.78 -20.08 -14.82
C GLY A 35 2.88 -19.21 -14.21
N PRO A 36 4.13 -19.72 -14.09
CA PRO A 36 5.18 -19.13 -13.28
C PRO A 36 5.54 -17.69 -13.69
N GLU A 37 5.57 -17.39 -14.99
CA GLU A 37 5.82 -16.02 -15.51
C GLU A 37 4.75 -15.03 -15.05
N LYS A 38 3.48 -15.35 -15.35
CA LYS A 38 2.35 -14.46 -15.05
C LYS A 38 2.12 -14.31 -13.54
N ARG A 39 2.50 -15.31 -12.75
CA ARG A 39 2.51 -15.23 -11.29
C ARG A 39 3.58 -14.27 -10.78
N PHE A 40 4.78 -14.28 -11.37
CA PHE A 40 5.85 -13.37 -10.99
C PHE A 40 5.49 -11.92 -11.33
N GLU A 41 4.93 -11.69 -12.52
CA GLU A 41 4.49 -10.36 -12.98
C GLU A 41 3.44 -9.76 -12.04
N MET A 42 2.38 -10.51 -11.72
CA MET A 42 1.35 -10.05 -10.78
C MET A 42 1.94 -9.77 -9.39
N ARG A 43 2.83 -10.63 -8.89
CA ARG A 43 3.49 -10.41 -7.59
C ARG A 43 4.33 -9.15 -7.60
N LEU A 44 5.07 -8.91 -8.69
CA LEU A 44 5.90 -7.73 -8.86
C LEU A 44 5.04 -6.47 -8.84
N GLU A 45 3.96 -6.43 -9.62
CA GLU A 45 3.02 -5.30 -9.66
C GLU A 45 2.43 -5.01 -8.29
N TYR A 46 1.82 -6.01 -7.64
CA TYR A 46 1.26 -5.85 -6.31
C TYR A 46 2.31 -5.43 -5.27
N SER A 47 3.54 -5.92 -5.39
CA SER A 47 4.64 -5.52 -4.50
C SER A 47 5.08 -4.07 -4.71
N MET A 48 5.12 -3.58 -5.95
CA MET A 48 5.43 -2.18 -6.24
C MET A 48 4.37 -1.25 -5.67
N PHE A 49 3.10 -1.59 -5.83
CA PHE A 49 1.99 -0.83 -5.22
C PHE A 49 2.02 -0.88 -3.69
N ALA A 50 2.35 -2.03 -3.10
CA ALA A 50 2.52 -2.16 -1.66
C ALA A 50 3.62 -1.24 -1.13
N VAL A 51 4.78 -1.23 -1.79
CA VAL A 51 5.91 -0.37 -1.42
C VAL A 51 5.56 1.11 -1.55
N ALA A 52 4.87 1.52 -2.62
CA ALA A 52 4.41 2.90 -2.78
C ALA A 52 3.45 3.32 -1.66
N GLY A 53 2.50 2.45 -1.29
CA GLY A 53 1.57 2.69 -0.18
C GLY A 53 2.29 2.82 1.18
N ILE A 54 3.22 1.92 1.47
CA ILE A 54 3.99 1.92 2.73
C ILE A 54 4.94 3.13 2.79
N LEU A 55 5.58 3.51 1.68
CA LEU A 55 6.42 4.72 1.62
C LEU A 55 5.59 5.99 1.84
N GLY A 56 4.41 6.09 1.21
CA GLY A 56 3.49 7.21 1.43
C GLY A 56 3.07 7.32 2.89
N TYR A 57 2.75 6.19 3.53
CA TYR A 57 2.48 6.13 4.96
C TYR A 57 3.68 6.57 5.81
N ALA A 58 4.89 6.08 5.51
CA ALA A 58 6.10 6.43 6.26
C ALA A 58 6.42 7.92 6.16
N VAL A 59 6.34 8.51 4.96
CA VAL A 59 6.55 9.95 4.74
C VAL A 59 5.53 10.76 5.53
N LEU A 60 4.23 10.43 5.41
CA LEU A 60 3.21 11.14 6.16
C LEU A 60 3.39 10.98 7.67
N THR A 61 3.80 9.81 8.16
CA THR A 61 3.99 9.60 9.60
C THR A 61 5.21 10.34 10.16
N ILE A 62 6.26 10.53 9.35
CA ILE A 62 7.48 11.24 9.76
C ILE A 62 7.28 12.76 9.70
N PHE A 63 6.50 13.26 8.73
CA PHE A 63 6.42 14.69 8.41
C PHE A 63 5.05 15.35 8.71
N ALA A 64 4.00 14.59 9.07
CA ALA A 64 2.70 15.12 9.50
C ALA A 64 2.63 15.34 11.01
#